data_AF-A0A7X2PK44-F1
#
_entry.id   AF-A0A7X2PK44-F1
#
_cell.length_a   1.000
_cell.length_b   1.000
_cell.length_c   1.000
_cell.angle_alpha   90.00
_cell.angle_beta   90.00
_cell.angle_gamma   90.00
#
_symmetry.space_group_name_H-M   'P 1'
#
loop_
_entity.id
_entity.type
_entity.pdbx_description
1 polymer ?
#
loop_
_entity_poly.entity_id
_entity_poly.type
_entity_poly.pdbx_seq_one_letter_code
_entity_poly.pdbx_strand_id
1 'polypeptide(L)'
;MTSLAIVASAFCLFAASCGMNKTPAVATDESGGVMASMIHTADPAVARQLIAGWHPVEHNAWRWTAGTFSVALRPPPGGSEKGAVLTLKFSIPEPVFAQLKGITLSADIQGSKLPPEKYNEAGGHSYEREVDAKLLNGESVTVNFSLDKFLPPGAADRRELGLVVSAVGFESK
;
A
#
# COMPACT_ATOMS: atom_id res chain seq x y z
N MET A 1 -86.12 0.11 -9.05
CA MET A 1 -85.21 -0.26 -7.95
C MET A 1 -83.87 -0.60 -8.59
N THR A 2 -82.82 0.18 -8.28
CA THR A 2 -81.38 -0.17 -8.21
C THR A 2 -80.76 -0.94 -9.40
N SER A 3 -79.93 -0.29 -10.25
CA SER A 3 -78.44 -0.25 -10.20
C SER A 3 -77.80 -1.65 -10.39
N LEU A 4 -76.74 -1.93 -11.18
CA LEU A 4 -75.54 -1.18 -11.58
C LEU A 4 -74.75 -2.02 -12.63
N ALA A 5 -73.72 -1.41 -13.22
CA ALA A 5 -72.64 -1.95 -14.08
C ALA A 5 -72.95 -1.84 -15.58
N ILE A 6 -72.14 -1.19 -16.42
CA ILE A 6 -70.67 -1.30 -16.56
C ILE A 6 -70.11 0.05 -17.03
N VAL A 7 -69.07 0.57 -16.36
CA VAL A 7 -68.28 1.68 -16.89
C VAL A 7 -67.10 1.11 -17.67
N ALA A 8 -67.12 1.33 -18.98
CA ALA A 8 -65.98 1.22 -19.85
C ALA A 8 -65.15 2.50 -19.76
N SER A 9 -63.84 2.39 -19.60
CA SER A 9 -62.91 3.48 -19.92
C SER A 9 -61.56 2.91 -20.30
N ALA A 10 -61.38 2.77 -21.61
CA ALA A 10 -60.08 2.59 -22.25
C ALA A 10 -59.38 3.95 -22.28
N PHE A 11 -58.29 4.09 -21.53
CA PHE A 11 -57.43 5.27 -21.58
C PHE A 11 -56.21 4.94 -22.44
N CYS A 12 -56.21 5.43 -23.69
CA CYS A 12 -55.03 5.46 -24.54
C CYS A 12 -54.07 6.53 -24.03
N LEU A 13 -52.84 6.15 -23.68
CA LEU A 13 -51.74 7.08 -23.45
C LEU A 13 -50.79 7.00 -24.65
N PHE A 14 -50.81 8.05 -25.47
CA PHE A 14 -49.71 8.40 -26.37
C PHE A 14 -48.78 9.38 -25.64
N ALA A 15 -47.48 9.10 -25.64
CA ALA A 15 -46.44 10.09 -25.88
C ALA A 15 -45.10 9.37 -26.11
N ALA A 16 -44.68 9.35 -27.37
CA ALA A 16 -43.28 9.13 -27.72
C ALA A 16 -42.46 10.35 -27.27
N SER A 17 -41.43 10.13 -26.46
CA SER A 17 -40.31 11.05 -26.35
C SER A 17 -39.02 10.25 -26.22
N CYS A 18 -38.26 10.26 -27.31
CA CYS A 18 -36.98 9.60 -27.46
C CYS A 18 -35.93 10.43 -26.69
N GLY A 19 -35.60 10.00 -25.47
CA GLY A 19 -34.66 10.68 -24.59
C GLY A 19 -33.28 10.04 -24.60
N MET A 20 -32.45 10.43 -25.58
CA MET A 20 -30.99 10.58 -25.51
C MET A 20 -30.19 9.54 -24.70
N ASN A 21 -29.63 8.55 -25.40
CA ASN A 21 -28.52 7.73 -24.90
C ASN A 21 -27.34 8.63 -24.51
N LYS A 22 -27.12 8.79 -23.20
CA LYS A 22 -25.85 9.29 -22.68
C LYS A 22 -24.87 8.12 -22.67
N THR A 23 -24.03 8.04 -23.69
CA THR A 23 -22.78 7.29 -23.60
C THR A 23 -22.06 7.81 -22.35
N PRO A 24 -21.76 6.98 -21.33
CA PRO A 24 -20.89 7.43 -20.27
C PRO A 24 -19.54 7.71 -20.93
N ALA A 25 -19.13 8.98 -20.89
CA ALA A 25 -17.76 9.34 -21.16
C ALA A 25 -16.91 8.43 -20.27
N VAL A 26 -16.06 7.63 -20.91
CA VAL A 26 -14.95 6.98 -20.22
C VAL A 26 -14.21 8.11 -19.55
N ALA A 27 -14.41 8.24 -18.23
CA ALA A 27 -13.49 8.99 -17.41
C ALA A 27 -12.17 8.25 -17.60
N THR A 28 -11.29 8.82 -18.41
CA THR A 28 -9.87 8.55 -18.32
C THR A 28 -9.53 8.89 -16.89
N ASP A 29 -9.46 7.86 -16.06
CA ASP A 29 -9.06 7.96 -14.67
C ASP A 29 -7.55 8.21 -14.69
N GLU A 30 -7.16 9.43 -15.08
CA GLU A 30 -5.85 10.00 -14.79
C GLU A 30 -5.80 10.33 -13.29
N SER A 31 -6.12 9.36 -12.45
CA SER A 31 -5.72 9.37 -11.05
C SER A 31 -4.23 9.02 -11.02
N GLY A 32 -3.42 9.98 -11.47
CA GLY A 32 -2.04 10.12 -11.05
C GLY A 32 -2.06 10.69 -9.64
N GLY A 33 -2.52 9.89 -8.67
CA GLY A 33 -2.51 10.29 -7.27
C GLY A 33 -1.11 10.76 -6.86
N VAL A 34 -1.03 11.91 -6.19
CA VAL A 34 0.23 12.42 -5.66
C VAL A 34 0.83 11.35 -4.76
N MET A 35 2.08 10.95 -5.03
CA MET A 35 2.77 9.95 -4.23
C MET A 35 2.78 10.36 -2.75
N ALA A 36 2.45 9.42 -1.87
CA ALA A 36 2.43 9.65 -0.43
C ALA A 36 3.84 9.61 0.17
N SER A 37 4.07 10.44 1.19
CA SER A 37 5.27 10.36 2.02
C SER A 37 5.17 9.25 3.06
N MET A 38 3.97 8.94 3.54
CA MET A 38 3.67 7.85 4.45
C MET A 38 2.56 6.98 3.86
N ILE A 39 2.79 5.68 3.84
CA ILE A 39 1.92 4.68 3.23
C ILE A 39 1.42 3.73 4.30
N HIS A 40 0.11 3.50 4.32
CA HIS A 40 -0.48 2.31 4.93
C HIS A 40 -0.57 1.22 3.87
N THR A 41 0.10 0.08 4.09
CA THR A 41 0.32 -0.91 3.02
C THR A 41 -0.95 -1.60 2.54
N ALA A 42 -2.01 -1.57 3.34
CA ALA A 42 -3.32 -2.10 2.96
C ALA A 42 -4.13 -1.16 2.06
N ASP A 43 -3.76 0.12 1.95
CA ASP A 43 -4.49 1.10 1.14
C ASP A 43 -4.27 0.79 -0.36
N PRO A 44 -5.32 0.50 -1.14
CA PRO A 44 -5.19 0.26 -2.57
C PRO A 44 -4.73 1.51 -3.35
N ALA A 45 -4.97 2.72 -2.85
CA ALA A 45 -4.61 3.97 -3.54
C ALA A 45 -3.08 4.13 -3.71
N VAL A 46 -2.31 3.56 -2.79
CA VAL A 46 -0.84 3.64 -2.76
C VAL A 46 -0.17 2.38 -3.31
N ALA A 47 -0.93 1.45 -3.88
CA ALA A 47 -0.39 0.20 -4.41
C ALA A 47 0.69 0.43 -5.49
N ARG A 48 0.61 1.52 -6.27
CA ARG A 48 1.62 1.88 -7.28
C ARG A 48 2.97 2.26 -6.68
N GLN A 49 3.01 2.65 -5.40
CA GLN A 49 4.23 2.97 -4.68
C GLN A 49 4.93 1.72 -4.14
N LEU A 50 4.26 0.57 -4.06
CA LEU A 50 4.82 -0.71 -3.64
C LEU A 50 5.49 -1.39 -4.85
N ILE A 51 6.77 -1.12 -5.09
CA ILE A 51 7.45 -1.44 -6.37
C ILE A 51 7.69 -2.94 -6.55
N ALA A 52 8.33 -3.59 -5.57
CA ALA A 52 8.71 -4.99 -5.66
C ALA A 52 8.74 -5.67 -4.29
N GLY A 53 8.59 -7.00 -4.29
CA GLY A 53 8.69 -7.80 -3.07
C GLY A 53 7.50 -7.67 -2.12
N TRP A 54 6.35 -7.19 -2.59
CA TRP A 54 5.12 -7.06 -1.80
C TRP A 54 4.11 -8.12 -2.20
N HIS A 55 3.58 -8.85 -1.22
CA HIS A 55 2.50 -9.82 -1.43
C HIS A 55 1.13 -9.14 -1.39
N PRO A 56 0.04 -9.84 -1.79
CA PRO A 56 -1.31 -9.32 -1.67
C PRO A 56 -1.66 -8.86 -0.25
N VAL A 57 -2.58 -7.92 -0.15
CA VAL A 57 -3.11 -7.44 1.14
C VAL A 57 -3.83 -8.58 1.85
N GLU A 58 -3.60 -8.68 3.15
CA GLU A 58 -4.26 -9.64 4.02
C GLU A 58 -5.04 -8.90 5.11
N HIS A 59 -6.24 -9.41 5.39
CA HIS A 59 -7.17 -8.86 6.40
C HIS A 59 -7.45 -7.35 6.27
N ASN A 60 -7.28 -6.78 5.07
CA ASN A 60 -7.39 -5.33 4.81
C ASN A 60 -6.51 -4.45 5.71
N ALA A 61 -5.40 -4.99 6.23
CA ALA A 61 -4.61 -4.30 7.25
C ALA A 61 -3.09 -4.39 7.05
N TRP A 62 -2.58 -5.40 6.36
CA TRP A 62 -1.14 -5.57 6.17
C TRP A 62 -0.77 -6.29 4.88
N ARG A 63 0.52 -6.29 4.57
CA ARG A 63 1.12 -7.11 3.50
C ARG A 63 2.34 -7.85 4.02
N TRP A 64 2.50 -9.08 3.56
CA TRP A 64 3.79 -9.75 3.67
C TRP A 64 4.78 -9.17 2.68
N THR A 65 6.06 -9.17 3.05
CA THR A 65 7.17 -8.88 2.14
C THR A 65 7.88 -10.18 1.74
N ALA A 66 8.57 -10.12 0.61
CA ALA A 66 9.71 -10.97 0.31
C ALA A 66 10.92 -10.56 1.20
N GLY A 67 12.04 -11.28 1.08
CA GLY A 67 13.32 -10.96 1.71
C GLY A 67 13.95 -9.66 1.23
N THR A 68 13.64 -9.26 -0.01
CA THR A 68 13.93 -7.93 -0.54
C THR A 68 12.66 -7.29 -1.04
N PHE A 69 12.43 -6.03 -0.67
CA PHE A 69 11.25 -5.28 -1.10
C PHE A 69 11.59 -3.81 -1.26
N SER A 70 10.83 -3.10 -2.10
CA SER A 70 11.10 -1.69 -2.39
C SER A 70 9.84 -0.86 -2.50
N VAL A 71 9.94 0.40 -2.12
CA VAL A 71 8.84 1.35 -2.10
C VAL A 71 9.31 2.70 -2.62
N ALA A 72 8.47 3.35 -3.43
CA ALA A 72 8.68 4.72 -3.88
C ALA A 72 7.92 5.67 -2.96
N LEU A 73 8.62 6.56 -2.27
CA LEU A 73 8.05 7.51 -1.31
C LEU A 73 8.32 8.94 -1.77
N ARG A 74 7.32 9.80 -1.61
CA ARG A 74 7.51 11.24 -1.80
C ARG A 74 8.30 11.80 -0.59
N PRO A 75 9.36 12.60 -0.79
CA PRO A 75 9.95 13.37 0.30
C PRO A 75 8.88 14.17 1.07
N PRO A 76 8.93 14.21 2.41
CA PRO A 76 7.96 14.98 3.18
C PRO A 76 8.20 16.49 2.96
N PRO A 77 7.24 17.36 3.29
CA PRO A 77 7.44 18.80 3.19
C PRO A 77 8.72 19.25 3.93
N GLY A 78 9.59 19.99 3.25
CA GLY A 78 10.90 20.42 3.77
C GLY A 78 11.97 19.33 3.82
N GLY A 79 11.68 18.10 3.38
CA GLY A 79 12.60 16.97 3.45
C GLY A 79 13.88 17.16 2.65
N SER A 80 13.80 17.81 1.48
CA SER A 80 14.97 18.13 0.64
C SER A 80 15.90 19.20 1.24
N GLU A 81 15.47 19.89 2.31
CA GLU A 81 16.28 20.90 3.02
C GLU A 81 16.75 20.40 4.38
N LYS A 82 15.85 19.76 5.15
CA LYS A 82 16.08 19.37 6.55
C LYS A 82 16.39 17.90 6.75
N GLY A 83 16.18 17.07 5.73
CA GLY A 83 16.15 15.62 5.89
C GLY A 83 14.81 15.13 6.43
N ALA A 84 14.74 13.83 6.70
CA ALA A 84 13.56 13.16 7.23
C ALA A 84 13.97 12.00 8.14
N VAL A 85 12.98 11.35 8.76
CA VAL A 85 13.12 10.03 9.37
C VAL A 85 12.39 9.02 8.48
N LEU A 86 13.11 8.02 7.98
CA LEU A 86 12.50 6.84 7.37
C LEU A 86 11.94 5.96 8.49
N THR A 87 10.63 5.69 8.44
CA THR A 87 9.92 4.81 9.38
C THR A 87 9.34 3.61 8.63
N LEU A 88 9.57 2.40 9.13
CA LEU A 88 8.90 1.17 8.70
C LEU A 88 8.28 0.50 9.93
N LYS A 89 6.94 0.35 9.93
CA LYS A 89 6.19 -0.35 10.98
C LYS A 89 5.84 -1.74 10.50
N PHE A 90 6.27 -2.74 11.27
CA PHE A 90 6.11 -4.13 10.86
C PHE A 90 5.97 -5.05 12.08
N SER A 91 5.65 -6.32 11.82
CA SER A 91 5.74 -7.38 12.81
C SER A 91 6.49 -8.59 12.28
N ILE A 92 7.10 -9.33 13.20
CA ILE A 92 7.69 -10.65 12.97
C ILE A 92 6.74 -11.67 13.62
N PRO A 93 5.96 -12.43 12.84
CA PRO A 93 5.06 -13.42 13.41
C PRO A 93 5.81 -14.54 14.13
N GLU A 94 5.23 -15.07 15.21
CA GLU A 94 5.81 -16.14 16.04
C GLU A 94 6.33 -17.34 15.21
N PRO A 95 5.60 -17.86 14.19
CA PRO A 95 6.09 -18.99 13.39
C PRO A 95 7.33 -18.66 12.55
N VAL A 96 7.49 -17.40 12.15
CA VAL A 96 8.68 -16.91 11.42
C VAL A 96 9.85 -16.79 12.38
N PHE A 97 9.63 -16.14 13.52
CA PHE A 97 10.66 -15.98 14.55
C PHE A 97 11.15 -17.32 15.09
N ALA A 98 10.24 -18.26 15.33
CA ALA A 98 10.55 -19.61 15.81
C ALA A 98 11.55 -20.34 14.91
N GLN A 99 11.54 -20.07 13.60
CA GLN A 99 12.44 -20.67 12.61
C GLN A 99 13.74 -19.86 12.42
N LEU A 100 13.64 -18.53 12.30
CA LEU A 100 14.78 -17.68 11.91
C LEU A 100 15.65 -17.22 13.10
N LYS A 101 15.08 -17.22 14.31
CA LYS A 101 15.72 -16.82 15.59
C LYS A 101 16.32 -15.41 15.59
N GLY A 102 15.79 -14.54 14.74
CA GLY A 102 16.19 -13.15 14.60
C GLY A 102 16.56 -12.79 13.16
N ILE A 103 16.22 -11.56 12.79
CA ILE A 103 16.31 -11.01 11.44
C ILE A 103 17.01 -9.65 11.53
N THR A 104 17.91 -9.38 10.61
CA THR A 104 18.51 -8.07 10.40
C THR A 104 17.90 -7.41 9.17
N LEU A 105 17.29 -6.24 9.37
CA LEU A 105 16.75 -5.38 8.33
C LEU A 105 17.79 -4.33 7.95
N SER A 106 18.04 -4.19 6.66
CA SER A 106 18.85 -3.12 6.07
C SER A 106 18.02 -2.33 5.08
N ALA A 107 18.37 -1.05 4.90
CA ALA A 107 17.76 -0.22 3.86
C ALA A 107 18.82 0.57 3.09
N ASP A 108 18.54 0.89 1.83
CA ASP A 108 19.29 1.87 1.05
C ASP A 108 18.36 2.82 0.31
N ILE A 109 18.86 4.02 0.07
CA ILE A 109 18.19 5.06 -0.70
C ILE A 109 19.15 5.51 -1.80
N GLN A 110 18.78 5.25 -3.06
CA GLN A 110 19.61 5.59 -4.22
C GLN A 110 21.07 5.07 -4.09
N GLY A 111 21.24 3.85 -3.55
CA GLY A 111 22.55 3.23 -3.31
C GLY A 111 23.27 3.71 -2.04
N SER A 112 22.74 4.70 -1.32
CA SER A 112 23.26 5.11 -0.02
C SER A 112 22.68 4.22 1.08
N LYS A 113 23.53 3.40 1.70
CA LYS A 113 23.13 2.48 2.77
C LYS A 113 22.80 3.23 4.05
N LEU A 114 21.66 2.88 4.64
CA LEU A 114 21.29 3.26 6.00
C LEU A 114 21.80 2.20 6.99
N PRO A 115 22.08 2.56 8.25
CA PRO A 115 22.52 1.59 9.26
C PRO A 115 21.52 0.43 9.42
N PRO A 116 21.94 -0.84 9.41
CA PRO A 116 21.01 -1.96 9.62
C PRO A 116 20.51 -2.04 11.07
N GLU A 117 19.45 -2.81 11.31
CA GLU A 117 18.96 -3.14 12.66
C GLU A 117 18.68 -4.63 12.80
N LYS A 118 18.99 -5.20 13.97
CA LYS A 118 18.70 -6.60 14.29
C LYS A 118 17.53 -6.70 15.26
N TYR A 119 16.54 -7.50 14.90
CA TYR A 119 15.36 -7.82 15.70
C TYR A 119 15.45 -9.26 16.19
N ASN A 120 15.44 -9.45 17.51
CA ASN A 120 15.60 -10.76 18.15
C ASN A 120 14.35 -11.22 18.91
N GLU A 121 13.19 -10.63 18.60
CA GLU A 121 11.92 -10.93 19.25
C GLU A 121 10.80 -10.95 18.21
N ALA A 122 9.80 -11.81 18.43
CA ALA A 122 8.55 -11.77 17.68
C ALA A 122 7.72 -10.54 18.07
N GLY A 123 6.67 -10.24 17.30
CA GLY A 123 5.76 -9.13 17.58
C GLY A 123 6.05 -7.87 16.76
N GLY A 124 5.52 -6.74 17.21
CA GLY A 124 5.57 -5.46 16.49
C GLY A 124 6.86 -4.69 16.73
N HIS A 125 7.39 -4.08 15.67
CA HIS A 125 8.65 -3.35 15.65
C HIS A 125 8.56 -2.09 14.78
N SER A 126 9.50 -1.17 14.98
CA SER A 126 9.74 -0.01 14.12
C SER A 126 11.20 0.00 13.68
N TYR A 127 11.44 0.27 12.41
CA TYR A 127 12.78 0.60 11.89
C TYR A 127 12.80 2.07 11.53
N GLU A 128 13.63 2.83 12.24
CA GLU A 128 13.69 4.29 12.13
C GLU A 128 15.10 4.75 11.81
N ARG A 129 15.28 5.47 10.70
CA ARG A 129 16.59 6.00 10.30
C ARG A 129 16.52 7.43 9.84
N GLU A 130 17.46 8.23 10.33
CA GLU A 130 17.67 9.56 9.77
C GLU A 130 18.12 9.45 8.31
N VAL A 131 17.51 10.28 7.47
CA VAL A 131 17.83 10.39 6.04
C VAL A 131 18.29 11.82 5.77
N ASP A 132 19.50 11.94 5.23
CA ASP A 132 20.06 13.22 4.81
C ASP A 132 19.20 13.88 3.72
N ALA A 133 19.07 15.20 3.79
CA ALA A 133 18.34 16.00 2.80
C ALA A 133 18.78 15.75 1.35
N LYS A 134 20.09 15.49 1.14
CA LYS A 134 20.69 15.17 -0.17
C LYS A 134 20.14 13.90 -0.83
N LEU A 135 19.51 13.01 -0.05
CA LEU A 135 18.90 11.76 -0.54
C LEU A 135 17.40 11.94 -0.82
N LEU A 136 16.83 13.10 -0.49
CA LEU A 136 15.41 13.39 -0.55
C LEU A 136 15.08 14.40 -1.65
N ASN A 137 15.69 14.23 -2.82
CA ASN A 137 15.52 15.11 -3.97
C ASN A 137 14.46 14.57 -4.95
N GLY A 138 13.77 15.48 -5.65
CA GLY A 138 12.78 15.15 -6.68
C GLY A 138 11.39 14.84 -6.12
N GLU A 139 10.51 14.35 -7.00
CA GLU A 139 9.11 14.07 -6.66
C GLU A 139 8.93 12.75 -5.90
N SER A 140 9.88 11.83 -6.03
CA SER A 140 9.83 10.51 -5.43
C SER A 140 11.22 9.90 -5.27
N VAL A 141 11.38 9.12 -4.21
CA VAL A 141 12.62 8.44 -3.84
C VAL A 141 12.31 6.97 -3.60
N THR A 142 13.08 6.09 -4.23
CA THR A 142 12.97 4.65 -3.98
C THR A 142 13.81 4.26 -2.77
N VAL A 143 13.18 3.58 -1.83
CA VAL A 143 13.81 2.92 -0.69
C VAL A 143 13.82 1.43 -0.96
N ASN A 144 15.00 0.82 -0.91
CA ASN A 144 15.17 -0.62 -1.01
C ASN A 144 15.42 -1.19 0.38
N PHE A 145 14.75 -2.27 0.72
CA PHE A 145 14.92 -3.01 1.95
C PHE A 145 15.43 -4.41 1.67
N SER A 146 16.25 -4.93 2.56
CA SER A 146 16.74 -6.30 2.51
C SER A 146 16.81 -6.91 3.90
N LEU A 147 16.44 -8.19 3.98
CA LEU A 147 16.55 -9.02 5.17
C LEU A 147 17.73 -9.97 5.00
N ASP A 148 18.52 -10.18 6.05
CA ASP A 148 19.55 -11.23 6.07
C ASP A 148 18.94 -12.65 6.03
N LYS A 149 17.70 -12.79 6.52
CA LYS A 149 16.95 -14.03 6.60
C LYS A 149 15.47 -13.81 6.34
N PHE A 150 14.85 -14.81 5.73
CA PHE A 150 13.42 -14.89 5.44
C PHE A 150 13.05 -16.36 5.25
N LEU A 151 11.76 -16.70 5.32
CA LEU A 151 11.31 -18.06 5.03
C LEU A 151 11.22 -18.27 3.52
N PRO A 152 11.83 -19.34 2.97
CA PRO A 152 11.65 -19.68 1.57
C PRO A 152 10.23 -20.23 1.33
N PRO A 153 9.78 -20.26 0.07
CA PRO A 153 8.59 -21.00 -0.33
C PRO A 153 8.60 -22.44 0.20
N GLY A 154 7.51 -22.86 0.82
CA GLY A 154 7.36 -24.17 1.43
C GLY A 154 6.05 -24.88 1.05
N ALA A 155 5.74 -25.95 1.78
CA ALA A 155 4.49 -26.69 1.62
C ALA A 155 3.28 -25.94 2.20
N ALA A 156 3.48 -25.22 3.31
CA ALA A 156 2.41 -24.50 4.01
C ALA A 156 2.08 -23.15 3.35
N ASP A 157 3.08 -22.45 2.83
CA ASP A 157 2.92 -21.21 2.06
C ASP A 157 3.89 -21.25 0.87
N ARG A 158 3.39 -20.92 -0.32
CA ARG A 158 4.16 -20.96 -1.58
C ARG A 158 4.94 -19.66 -1.83
N ARG A 159 4.79 -18.67 -0.96
CA ARG A 159 5.49 -17.39 -1.02
C ARG A 159 6.79 -17.44 -0.23
N GLU A 160 7.71 -16.57 -0.60
CA GLU A 160 8.81 -16.17 0.28
C GLU A 160 8.27 -15.20 1.33
N LEU A 161 8.50 -15.45 2.62
CA LEU A 161 7.93 -14.65 3.72
C LEU A 161 9.04 -13.98 4.55
N GLY A 162 9.08 -12.66 4.49
CA GLY A 162 9.92 -11.78 5.31
C GLY A 162 9.15 -11.21 6.50
N LEU A 163 8.78 -9.93 6.39
CA LEU A 163 8.08 -9.18 7.44
C LEU A 163 6.59 -9.02 7.09
N VAL A 164 5.76 -8.80 8.11
CA VAL A 164 4.40 -8.30 7.93
C VAL A 164 4.41 -6.79 8.13
N VAL A 165 4.29 -6.02 7.07
CA VAL A 165 4.40 -4.55 7.13
C VAL A 165 3.02 -3.91 7.09
N SER A 166 2.79 -2.96 8.00
CA SER A 166 1.54 -2.19 8.08
C SER A 166 1.70 -0.75 7.60
N ALA A 167 2.88 -0.15 7.76
CA ALA A 167 3.16 1.19 7.27
C ALA A 167 4.63 1.41 6.92
N VAL A 168 4.89 2.30 5.98
CA VAL A 168 6.23 2.74 5.59
C VAL A 168 6.21 4.18 5.10
N GLY A 169 7.19 4.99 5.47
CA GLY A 169 7.20 6.39 5.04
C GLY A 169 8.37 7.22 5.51
N PHE A 170 8.38 8.46 5.06
CA PHE A 170 9.21 9.52 5.60
C PHE A 170 8.39 10.44 6.50
N GLU A 171 8.92 10.72 7.68
CA GLU A 171 8.41 11.71 8.63
C GLU A 171 9.31 12.95 8.61
N SER A 172 8.70 14.14 8.65
CA SER A 172 9.44 15.40 8.73
C SER A 172 10.21 15.50 10.05
N LYS A 173 11.41 16.10 9.99
CA LYS A 173 12.16 16.53 11.18
C LYS A 173 11.64 17.85 11.74
#